data_AF-A0A529XPG7-F1
#
_entry.id   AF-A0A529XPG7-F1
#
_cell.length_a   1.000
_cell.length_b   1.000
_cell.length_c   1.000
_cell.angle_alpha   90.00
_cell.angle_beta   90.00
_cell.angle_gamma   90.00
#
_symmetry.space_group_name_H-M   'P 1'
#
loop_
_entity.id
_entity.type
_entity.pdbx_description
1 polymer ?
#
loop_
_entity_poly.entity_id
_entity_poly.type
_entity_poly.pdbx_seq_one_letter_code
_entity_poly.pdbx_strand_id
1 'polypeptide(L)' 'YLHHKYFEVNYGDGLIPFDRWFGTFHDGSKEAAARMDARYEKKKARANAAAAK' A
#
# COMPACT_ATOMS: atom_id res chain seq x y z
N TYR A 1 -13.78 5.06 -1.86
CA TYR A 1 -13.97 3.63 -2.21
C TYR A 1 -12.67 2.83 -2.11
N LEU A 2 -11.57 3.27 -2.74
CA LEU A 2 -10.32 2.48 -2.79
C LEU A 2 -9.77 2.06 -1.41
N HIS A 3 -9.78 2.94 -0.40
CA HIS A 3 -9.35 2.58 0.96
C HIS A 3 -10.16 1.40 1.57
N HIS A 4 -11.46 1.33 1.31
CA HIS A 4 -12.30 0.23 1.79
C HIS A 4 -12.14 -1.06 0.98
N LYS A 5 -11.69 -0.96 -0.27
CA LYS A 5 -11.35 -2.12 -1.11
C LYS A 5 -9.97 -2.65 -0.77
N TYR A 6 -9.03 -1.74 -0.57
CA TYR A 6 -7.62 -1.98 -0.29
C TYR A 6 -7.25 -1.21 0.97
N PHE A 7 -7.32 -1.87 2.12
CA PHE A 7 -7.09 -1.27 3.44
C PHE A 7 -5.66 -0.72 3.65
N GLU A 8 -4.76 -0.84 2.67
CA GLU A 8 -3.39 -0.34 2.73
C GLU A 8 -3.12 0.98 1.97
N VAL A 9 -4.16 1.63 1.44
CA VAL A 9 -4.01 2.86 0.65
C VAL A 9 -4.93 3.98 1.15
N ASN A 10 -4.52 5.24 0.96
CA ASN A 10 -5.33 6.43 1.25
C ASN A 10 -5.85 6.46 2.71
N TYR A 11 -4.93 6.48 3.67
CA TYR A 11 -5.25 6.54 5.10
C TYR A 11 -5.75 7.93 5.55
N GLY A 12 -5.33 8.98 4.87
CA GLY A 12 -5.74 10.36 5.17
C GLY A 12 -7.01 10.77 4.42
N ASP A 13 -7.67 11.81 4.94
CA ASP A 13 -8.83 12.46 4.31
C ASP A 13 -8.45 13.51 3.23
N GLY A 14 -7.15 13.79 3.07
CA GLY A 14 -6.61 14.73 2.10
C GLY A 14 -6.20 16.10 2.66
N LEU A 15 -6.45 16.39 3.94
CA LEU A 15 -6.02 17.66 4.56
C LEU A 15 -4.49 17.80 4.60
N ILE A 16 -3.80 16.69 4.85
CA ILE A 16 -2.35 16.60 4.83
C ILE A 16 -1.97 15.46 3.87
N PRO A 17 -1.01 15.66 2.94
CA PRO A 17 -0.70 14.69 1.89
C PRO A 17 0.17 13.51 2.39
N PHE A 18 -0.17 12.95 3.55
CA PHE A 18 0.55 11.84 4.19
C PHE A 18 0.73 10.66 3.22
N ASP A 19 -0.33 10.26 2.53
CA ASP A 19 -0.26 9.13 1.60
C ASP A 19 0.69 9.36 0.43
N ARG A 20 0.90 10.62 0.02
CA ARG A 20 1.89 10.96 -1.01
C ARG A 20 3.30 10.95 -0.45
N TRP A 21 3.50 11.46 0.76
CA TRP A 21 4.81 11.46 1.43
C TRP A 21 5.29 10.05 1.78
N PHE A 22 4.39 9.20 2.28
CA PHE A 22 4.71 7.84 2.70
C PHE A 22 4.49 6.80 1.59
N GLY A 23 3.97 7.21 0.44
CA GLY A 23 3.83 6.39 -0.75
C GLY A 23 2.65 5.42 -0.76
N THR A 24 1.67 5.59 0.13
CA THR A 24 0.42 4.81 0.20
C THR A 24 -0.72 5.41 -0.64
N PHE A 25 -0.47 6.48 -1.37
CA PHE A 25 -1.48 7.11 -2.24
C PHE A 25 -1.87 6.20 -3.42
N HIS A 26 -3.18 6.08 -3.66
CA HIS A 26 -3.76 5.31 -4.74
C HIS A 26 -4.92 6.06 -5.40
N ASP A 27 -4.76 6.40 -6.68
CA ASP A 27 -5.73 7.13 -7.49
C ASP A 27 -6.62 6.23 -8.37
N GLY A 28 -6.30 4.94 -8.47
CA GLY A 28 -7.02 3.97 -9.31
C GLY A 28 -6.25 3.59 -10.58
N SER A 29 -5.10 4.21 -10.81
CA SER A 29 -4.21 3.88 -11.93
C SER A 29 -3.57 2.50 -11.79
N LYS A 30 -3.10 1.95 -12.92
CA LYS A 30 -2.38 0.66 -12.94
C LYS A 30 -1.04 0.78 -12.22
N GLU A 31 -0.42 1.96 -12.30
CA GLU A 31 0.84 2.29 -11.64
C GLU A 31 0.67 2.30 -10.12
N ALA A 32 -0.43 2.87 -9.61
CA ALA A 32 -0.74 2.82 -8.18
C ALA A 32 -1.01 1.39 -7.69
N ALA A 33 -1.73 0.59 -8.49
CA ALA A 33 -1.96 -0.82 -8.18
C ALA A 33 -0.65 -1.62 -8.13
N ALA A 34 0.22 -1.45 -9.13
CA ALA A 34 1.51 -2.13 -9.15
C ALA A 34 2.41 -1.77 -7.95
N ARG A 35 2.39 -0.51 -7.50
CA ARG A 35 3.10 -0.09 -6.28
C ARG A 35 2.55 -0.76 -5.02
N MET A 36 1.23 -0.85 -4.90
CA MET A 36 0.56 -1.55 -3.79
C MET A 36 0.94 -3.04 -3.77
N ASP A 37 0.82 -3.72 -4.91
CA ASP A 37 1.15 -5.15 -5.03
C ASP A 37 2.62 -5.42 -4.68
N ALA A 38 3.55 -4.56 -5.14
CA ALA A 38 4.96 -4.69 -4.81
C ALA A 38 5.24 -4.59 -3.29
N ARG A 39 4.52 -3.72 -2.56
CA ARG A 39 4.63 -3.63 -1.10
C ARG A 39 4.08 -4.88 -0.42
N TYR A 40 2.95 -5.38 -0.89
CA TYR A 40 2.34 -6.60 -0.37
C TYR A 40 3.28 -7.81 -0.53
N GLU A 41 3.87 -7.98 -1.71
CA GLU A 41 4.82 -9.07 -1.96
C GLU A 41 6.06 -8.97 -1.08
N LYS A 42 6.60 -7.75 -0.87
CA LYS A 42 7.71 -7.53 0.07
C LYS A 42 7.32 -7.90 1.50
N LYS A 43 6.11 -7.56 1.95
CA LYS A 43 5.59 -7.92 3.28
C LYS A 43 5.46 -9.44 3.42
N LYS A 44 4.92 -10.12 2.41
CA LYS A 44 4.79 -11.58 2.35
C LYS A 44 6.15 -12.28 2.42
N ALA A 45 7.11 -11.84 1.61
CA ALA A 45 8.46 -12.38 1.60
C ALA A 45 9.15 -12.26 2.99
N ARG A 46 9.02 -11.10 3.64
CA ARG A 46 9.55 -10.89 4.99
C ARG A 46 8.90 -11.83 6.02
N ALA A 47 7.58 -12.01 5.96
CA ALA A 47 6.86 -12.90 6.87
C ALA A 47 7.31 -14.37 6.68
N ASN A 48 7.43 -14.83 5.45
CA ASN A 48 7.89 -16.19 5.13
C ASN A 48 9.33 -16.43 5.60
N ALA A 49 10.23 -15.46 5.39
CA ALA A 49 11.61 -15.55 5.86
C ALA A 49 11.71 -15.61 7.40
N ALA A 50 10.83 -14.88 8.11
CA ALA A 50 10.76 -14.93 9.56
C ALA A 50 10.24 -16.28 10.07
N ALA A 51 9.29 -16.91 9.35
CA ALA A 51 8.74 -18.22 9.72
C ALA A 51 9.68 -19.40 9.42
N ALA A 52 10.62 -19.23 8.48
CA ALA A 52 11.61 -20.24 8.12
C ALA A 52 12.88 -20.22 9.01
N LYS A 53 13.00 -19.23 9.90
CA LYS A 53 14.09 -19.10 10.87
C LYS A 53 13.69 -19.73 12.20
#